data_AF-A0A4Y2L346-F1
#
_entry.id   AF-A0A4Y2L346-F1
#
_cell.length_a   1.000
_cell.length_b   1.000
_cell.length_c   1.000
_cell.angle_alpha   90.00
_cell.angle_beta   90.00
_cell.angle_gamma   90.00
#
_symmetry.space_group_name_H-M   'P 1'
#
loop_
_entity.id
_entity.type
_entity.pdbx_description
1 polymer ?
#
loop_
_entity_poly.entity_id
_entity_poly.type
_entity_poly.pdbx_seq_one_letter_code
_entity_poly.pdbx_strand_id
1 'polypeptide(L)'
;MGNLALELKEKEKQFTDPVKRLIKKHLLESRLSGMDLSDSGYKHFQSIMLKLDQHRGNYKAKLMEVTSRFSLDLQFNDVRNFPRELLKLLASDPSNASKGPWTLTLDPHIYHNFLKYCDNRLSRWNAYYAYNVRASSVSGQEMNNSIEIEEIRYQRL
;
A
#
# COMPACT_ATOMS: atom_id res chain seq x y z
N MET A 1 24.86 -24.37 -17.02
CA MET A 1 23.85 -24.62 -15.95
C MET A 1 23.75 -26.08 -15.53
N GLY A 2 23.98 -27.08 -16.40
CA GLY A 2 23.83 -28.51 -16.06
C GLY A 2 24.76 -29.07 -14.96
N ASN A 3 26.01 -28.60 -14.84
CA ASN A 3 26.95 -29.11 -13.83
C ASN A 3 26.65 -28.66 -12.39
N LEU A 4 26.14 -27.42 -12.20
CA LEU A 4 25.94 -26.86 -10.85
C LEU A 4 24.80 -27.56 -10.08
N ALA A 5 23.75 -27.97 -10.80
CA ALA A 5 22.61 -28.68 -10.20
C ALA A 5 22.96 -30.10 -9.75
N LEU A 6 23.89 -30.77 -10.46
CA LEU A 6 24.43 -32.07 -10.11
C LEU A 6 25.36 -31.98 -8.88
N GLU A 7 26.26 -31.00 -8.85
CA GLU A 7 27.14 -30.75 -7.70
C GLU A 7 26.38 -30.38 -6.42
N LEU A 8 25.29 -29.60 -6.54
CA LEU A 8 24.44 -29.23 -5.39
C LEU A 8 23.68 -30.44 -4.83
N LYS A 9 23.26 -31.38 -5.67
CA LYS A 9 22.60 -32.63 -5.25
C LYS A 9 23.53 -33.56 -4.48
N GLU A 10 24.79 -33.67 -4.89
CA GLU A 10 25.78 -34.50 -4.20
C GLU A 10 26.13 -33.92 -2.82
N LYS A 11 26.23 -32.59 -2.71
CA LYS A 11 26.50 -31.89 -1.44
C LYS A 11 25.26 -31.73 -0.53
N GLU A 12 24.05 -31.94 -1.06
CA GLU A 12 22.79 -31.79 -0.30
C GLU A 12 22.75 -32.67 0.96
N LYS A 13 23.37 -33.85 0.91
CA LYS A 13 23.47 -34.79 2.04
C LYS A 13 24.28 -34.24 3.22
N GLN A 14 25.17 -33.27 2.98
CA GLN A 14 26.04 -32.67 4.00
C GLN A 14 25.45 -31.38 4.60
N PHE A 15 24.33 -30.88 4.06
CA PHE A 15 23.73 -29.64 4.53
C PHE A 15 22.82 -29.85 5.74
N THR A 16 22.84 -28.88 6.65
CA THR A 16 21.87 -28.77 7.73
C THR A 16 20.49 -28.39 7.18
N ASP A 17 19.42 -28.69 7.90
CA ASP A 17 18.06 -28.41 7.45
C ASP A 17 17.76 -26.93 7.15
N PRO A 18 18.30 -25.94 7.89
CA PRO A 18 18.17 -24.53 7.52
C PRO A 18 18.80 -24.21 6.16
N VAL A 19 19.99 -24.77 5.87
CA VAL A 19 20.70 -24.57 4.60
C VAL A 19 19.93 -25.19 3.44
N LYS A 20 19.40 -26.41 3.63
CA LYS A 20 18.52 -27.04 2.63
C LYS A 20 17.29 -26.20 2.32
N ARG A 21 16.66 -25.58 3.34
CA ARG A 21 15.50 -24.70 3.15
C ARG A 21 15.86 -23.44 2.37
N LEU A 22 17.00 -22.83 2.67
CA LEU A 22 17.49 -21.65 1.96
C LEU A 22 17.74 -21.96 0.48
N ILE A 23 18.41 -23.07 0.18
CA ILE A 23 18.67 -23.51 -1.20
C ILE A 23 17.36 -23.76 -1.95
N LYS A 24 16.41 -24.47 -1.34
CA LYS A 24 15.08 -24.71 -1.94
C LYS A 24 14.34 -23.41 -2.23
N LYS A 25 14.39 -22.45 -1.30
CA LYS A 25 13.80 -21.12 -1.48
C LYS A 25 14.44 -20.39 -2.66
N HIS A 26 15.76 -20.34 -2.75
CA HIS A 26 16.44 -19.67 -3.86
C HIS A 26 16.17 -20.33 -5.21
N LEU A 27 16.19 -21.66 -5.30
CA LEU A 27 15.84 -22.34 -6.55
C LEU A 27 14.41 -22.04 -7.00
N LEU A 28 13.47 -21.97 -6.05
CA LEU A 28 12.10 -21.58 -6.33
C LEU A 28 12.01 -20.11 -6.79
N GLU A 29 12.67 -19.19 -6.11
CA GLU A 29 12.70 -17.76 -6.48
C GLU A 29 13.33 -17.52 -7.86
N SER A 30 14.41 -18.23 -8.19
CA SER A 30 15.04 -18.23 -9.52
C SER A 30 14.06 -18.68 -10.60
N ARG A 31 13.34 -19.79 -10.35
CA ARG A 31 12.34 -20.30 -11.29
C ARG A 31 11.16 -19.33 -11.45
N LEU A 32 10.67 -18.76 -10.34
CA LEU A 32 9.59 -17.76 -10.36
C LEU A 32 10.01 -16.43 -11.01
N SER A 33 11.30 -16.16 -11.09
CA SER A 33 11.88 -15.02 -11.82
C SER A 33 12.02 -15.29 -13.33
N GLY A 34 11.56 -16.45 -13.80
CA GLY A 34 11.55 -16.81 -15.23
C GLY A 34 12.89 -17.33 -15.76
N MET A 35 13.86 -17.70 -14.90
CA MET A 35 15.18 -18.18 -15.34
C MET A 35 15.12 -19.47 -16.19
N ASP A 36 14.06 -20.26 -16.05
CA ASP A 36 13.85 -21.51 -16.81
C ASP A 36 13.14 -21.27 -18.16
N LEU A 37 12.78 -20.02 -18.49
CA LEU A 37 12.12 -19.69 -19.76
C LEU A 37 13.13 -19.63 -20.92
N SER A 38 12.65 -19.83 -22.14
CA SER A 38 13.43 -19.52 -23.34
C SER A 38 13.73 -18.02 -23.41
N ASP A 39 14.72 -17.61 -24.21
CA ASP A 39 15.04 -16.19 -24.38
C ASP A 39 13.83 -15.34 -24.80
N SER A 40 12.96 -15.88 -25.67
CA SER A 40 11.72 -15.21 -26.07
C SER A 40 10.71 -15.13 -24.93
N GLY A 41 10.54 -16.22 -24.17
CA GLY A 41 9.68 -16.28 -23.00
C GLY A 41 10.14 -15.34 -21.88
N TYR A 42 11.45 -15.29 -21.63
CA TYR A 42 12.04 -14.40 -20.64
C TYR A 42 11.86 -12.92 -21.01
N LYS A 43 12.05 -12.55 -22.28
CA LYS A 43 11.77 -11.17 -22.76
C LYS A 43 10.31 -10.79 -22.56
N HIS A 44 9.38 -11.71 -22.85
CA HIS A 44 7.95 -11.47 -22.63
C HIS A 44 7.63 -11.31 -21.14
N PHE A 45 8.16 -12.20 -20.29
CA PHE A 45 8.05 -12.13 -18.84
C PHE A 45 8.55 -10.78 -18.28
N GLN A 46 9.74 -10.34 -18.70
CA GLN A 46 10.29 -9.05 -18.30
C GLN A 46 9.40 -7.88 -18.73
N SER A 47 8.80 -7.93 -19.92
CA SER A 47 7.85 -6.91 -20.38
C SER A 47 6.59 -6.87 -19.49
N ILE A 48 6.05 -8.02 -19.10
CA ILE A 48 4.90 -8.12 -18.19
C ILE A 48 5.28 -7.55 -16.81
N MET A 49 6.44 -7.92 -16.26
CA MET A 49 6.90 -7.41 -14.96
C MET A 49 7.05 -5.89 -14.97
N LEU A 50 7.64 -5.33 -16.03
CA LEU A 50 7.79 -3.88 -16.17
C LEU A 50 6.43 -3.16 -16.19
N LYS A 51 5.46 -3.69 -16.94
CA LYS A 51 4.08 -3.14 -16.97
C LYS A 51 3.42 -3.24 -15.60
N LEU A 52 3.55 -4.38 -14.93
CA LEU A 52 3.00 -4.56 -13.58
C LEU A 52 3.57 -3.55 -12.58
N ASP A 53 4.89 -3.34 -12.61
CA ASP A 53 5.53 -2.39 -11.71
C ASP A 53 5.12 -0.95 -12.01
N GLN A 54 4.99 -0.60 -13.29
CA GLN A 54 4.46 0.70 -13.71
C GLN A 54 3.02 0.93 -13.19
N HIS A 55 2.09 0.00 -13.45
CA HIS A 55 0.70 0.16 -13.01
C HIS A 55 0.54 0.12 -11.48
N ARG A 56 1.34 -0.70 -10.77
CA ARG A 56 1.37 -0.69 -9.31
C ARG A 56 1.90 0.62 -8.74
N GLY A 57 2.93 1.18 -9.38
CA GLY A 57 3.49 2.48 -9.05
C GLY A 57 2.45 3.58 -9.20
N ASN A 58 1.80 3.65 -10.36
CA ASN A 58 0.73 4.59 -10.65
C ASN A 58 -0.44 4.47 -9.67
N TYR A 59 -0.90 3.25 -9.40
CA TYR A 59 -1.96 2.98 -8.43
C TYR A 59 -1.66 3.59 -7.06
N LYS A 60 -0.44 3.34 -6.54
CA LYS A 60 0.01 3.85 -5.25
C LYS A 60 0.14 5.37 -5.27
N ALA A 61 0.73 5.94 -6.31
CA ALA A 61 0.92 7.38 -6.44
C ALA A 61 -0.42 8.12 -6.44
N LYS A 62 -1.39 7.68 -7.26
CA LYS A 62 -2.74 8.25 -7.30
C LYS A 62 -3.44 8.17 -5.94
N LEU A 63 -3.37 7.02 -5.28
CA LEU A 63 -3.97 6.84 -3.95
C LEU A 63 -3.35 7.77 -2.90
N MET A 64 -2.02 7.91 -2.90
CA MET A 64 -1.30 8.80 -1.98
C MET A 64 -1.67 10.27 -2.24
N GLU A 65 -1.72 10.68 -3.50
CA GLU A 65 -2.07 12.03 -3.92
C GLU A 65 -3.51 12.40 -3.51
N VAL A 66 -4.48 11.52 -3.72
CA VAL A 66 -5.85 11.78 -3.26
C VAL A 66 -5.93 11.81 -1.73
N THR A 67 -5.16 10.97 -1.05
CA THR A 67 -5.12 10.93 0.42
C THR A 67 -4.57 12.24 1.00
N SER A 68 -3.52 12.81 0.38
CA SER A 68 -2.88 14.05 0.85
C SER A 68 -3.71 15.30 0.58
N ARG A 69 -4.55 15.29 -0.46
CA ARG A 69 -5.44 16.42 -0.81
C ARG A 69 -6.58 16.64 0.18
N PHE A 70 -6.98 15.61 0.92
CA PHE A 70 -8.08 15.74 1.86
C PHE A 70 -7.63 16.47 3.14
N SER A 71 -8.37 17.52 3.48
CA SER A 71 -8.24 18.24 4.72
C SER A 71 -9.64 18.64 5.20
N LEU A 72 -9.93 18.46 6.48
CA LEU A 72 -11.17 18.92 7.10
C LEU A 72 -10.83 19.66 8.40
N ASP A 73 -11.15 20.95 8.43
CA ASP A 73 -11.04 21.76 9.63
C ASP A 73 -12.11 21.35 10.64
N LEU A 74 -11.67 21.02 11.85
CA LEU A 74 -12.53 20.54 12.92
C LEU A 74 -12.86 21.66 13.90
N GLN A 75 -14.09 21.66 14.38
CA GLN A 75 -14.57 22.54 15.43
C GLN A 75 -14.41 21.87 16.80
N PHE A 76 -14.50 22.66 17.87
CA PHE A 76 -14.42 22.13 19.25
C PHE A 76 -15.40 20.98 19.49
N ASN A 77 -16.62 21.06 18.94
CA ASN A 77 -17.63 20.01 19.07
C ASN A 77 -17.24 18.68 18.42
N ASP A 78 -16.36 18.69 17.42
CA ASP A 78 -15.89 17.48 16.75
C ASP A 78 -14.87 16.71 17.60
N VAL A 79 -14.11 17.43 18.44
CA VAL A 79 -12.92 16.91 19.14
C VAL A 79 -13.07 16.86 20.67
N ARG A 80 -14.16 17.37 21.23
CA ARG A 80 -14.38 17.53 22.69
C ARG A 80 -14.13 16.27 23.54
N ASN A 81 -14.31 15.09 22.95
CA ASN A 81 -14.17 13.79 23.62
C ASN A 81 -12.91 13.02 23.18
N PHE A 82 -11.97 13.68 22.50
CA PHE A 82 -10.79 13.02 21.98
C PHE A 82 -9.77 12.80 23.10
N PRO A 83 -9.08 11.64 23.10
CA PRO A 83 -7.89 11.47 23.92
C PRO A 83 -6.85 12.54 23.58
N ARG A 84 -6.10 12.99 24.59
CA ARG A 84 -5.07 14.04 24.42
C ARG A 84 -4.06 13.71 23.33
N GLU A 85 -3.67 12.45 23.19
CA GLU A 85 -2.72 12.02 22.15
C GLU A 85 -3.28 12.19 20.74
N LEU A 86 -4.59 11.97 20.55
CA LEU A 86 -5.24 12.21 19.26
C LEU A 86 -5.35 13.71 18.96
N LEU A 87 -5.66 14.53 19.98
CA LEU A 87 -5.67 15.98 19.83
C LEU A 87 -4.30 16.51 19.38
N LYS A 88 -3.20 15.99 19.92
CA LYS A 88 -1.83 16.38 19.52
C LYS A 88 -1.53 16.09 18.06
N LEU A 89 -2.07 15.01 17.51
CA LEU A 89 -1.87 14.63 16.11
C LEU A 89 -2.67 15.52 15.13
N LEU A 90 -3.79 16.08 15.60
CA LEU A 90 -4.69 16.90 14.79
C LEU A 90 -4.41 18.40 14.91
N ALA A 91 -3.88 18.82 16.05
CA ALA A 91 -3.65 20.23 16.35
C ALA A 91 -2.46 20.79 15.56
N SER A 92 -2.59 22.02 15.08
CA SER A 92 -1.47 22.72 14.45
C SER A 92 -0.32 22.98 15.42
N ASP A 93 -0.59 23.20 16.71
CA ASP A 93 0.40 23.24 17.79
C ASP A 93 0.16 22.08 18.78
N PRO A 94 0.98 21.00 18.73
CA PRO A 94 0.86 19.86 19.64
C PRO A 94 1.07 20.22 21.11
N SER A 95 1.82 21.29 21.42
CA SER A 95 2.06 21.72 22.81
C SER A 95 0.79 22.28 23.45
N ASN A 96 -0.11 22.83 22.62
CA ASN A 96 -1.38 23.43 23.03
C ASN A 96 -2.59 22.77 22.35
N ALA A 97 -2.54 21.45 22.25
CA ALA A 97 -3.51 20.64 21.49
C ALA A 97 -4.97 20.80 21.93
N SER A 98 -5.27 21.41 23.07
CA SER A 98 -6.63 21.65 23.55
C SER A 98 -7.28 22.93 22.99
N LYS A 99 -6.51 23.83 22.37
CA LYS A 99 -7.03 25.10 21.85
C LYS A 99 -7.29 25.11 20.34
N GLY A 100 -6.86 24.08 19.62
CA GLY A 100 -6.89 24.05 18.17
C GLY A 100 -5.96 25.11 17.54
N PRO A 101 -6.12 25.41 16.24
CA PRO A 101 -7.03 24.74 15.30
C PRO A 101 -6.65 23.27 15.11
N TRP A 102 -7.64 22.44 14.76
CA TRP A 102 -7.46 21.02 14.47
C TRP A 102 -7.83 20.73 13.02
N THR A 103 -7.02 19.92 12.37
CA THR A 103 -7.23 19.52 10.98
C THR A 103 -7.16 18.02 10.87
N LEU A 104 -8.19 17.43 10.27
CA LEU A 104 -8.24 16.00 9.97
C LEU A 104 -7.66 15.73 8.59
N THR A 105 -6.76 14.74 8.52
CA THR A 105 -6.28 14.13 7.28
C THR A 105 -6.76 12.68 7.18
N LEU A 106 -6.59 12.06 6.01
CA LEU A 106 -6.91 10.64 5.80
C LEU A 106 -5.76 9.69 6.15
N ASP A 107 -4.79 10.14 6.94
CA ASP A 107 -3.72 9.28 7.45
C ASP A 107 -4.33 8.11 8.26
N PRO A 108 -3.96 6.85 8.00
CA PRO A 108 -4.55 5.69 8.69
C PRO A 108 -4.43 5.72 10.22
N HIS A 109 -3.36 6.32 10.76
CA HIS A 109 -3.14 6.43 12.21
C HIS A 109 -4.07 7.46 12.87
N ILE A 110 -4.60 8.41 12.09
CA ILE A 110 -5.50 9.47 12.54
C ILE A 110 -6.96 9.08 12.24
N TYR A 111 -7.25 8.68 11.00
CA TYR A 111 -8.61 8.44 10.49
C TYR A 111 -9.41 7.44 11.33
N HIS A 112 -8.83 6.29 11.68
CA HIS A 112 -9.55 5.28 12.47
C HIS A 112 -9.88 5.75 13.88
N ASN A 113 -8.96 6.49 14.50
CA ASN A 113 -9.18 7.07 15.82
C ASN A 113 -10.22 8.20 15.76
N PHE A 114 -10.19 9.03 14.71
CA PHE A 114 -11.21 10.05 14.48
C PHE A 114 -12.61 9.44 14.40
N LEU A 115 -12.81 8.38 13.60
CA LEU A 115 -14.10 7.71 13.50
C LEU A 115 -14.56 7.09 14.84
N LYS A 116 -13.61 6.65 15.66
CA LYS A 116 -13.89 6.03 16.97
C LYS A 116 -14.37 7.05 18.01
N TYR A 117 -13.77 8.25 18.06
CA TYR A 117 -14.01 9.22 19.14
C TYR A 117 -14.87 10.43 18.73
N CYS A 118 -15.05 10.70 17.44
CA CYS A 118 -15.87 11.83 16.98
C CYS A 118 -17.34 11.57 17.20
N ASP A 119 -18.00 12.40 18.00
CA ASP A 119 -19.45 12.34 18.23
C ASP A 119 -20.26 12.95 17.08
N ASN A 120 -19.68 13.89 16.35
CA ASN A 120 -20.36 14.58 15.26
C ASN A 120 -20.58 13.65 14.07
N ARG A 121 -21.84 13.25 13.85
CA ARG A 121 -22.23 12.35 12.77
C ARG A 121 -21.87 12.88 11.39
N LEU A 122 -22.00 14.19 11.16
CA LEU A 122 -21.72 14.79 9.85
C LEU A 122 -20.22 14.76 9.56
N SER A 123 -19.39 15.13 10.53
CA SER A 123 -17.92 15.08 10.41
C SER A 123 -17.41 13.65 10.22
N ARG A 124 -17.98 12.67 10.95
CA ARG A 124 -17.71 11.24 10.71
C ARG A 124 -18.08 10.82 9.30
N TRP A 125 -19.26 11.19 8.82
CA TRP A 125 -19.71 10.82 7.47
C TRP A 125 -18.82 11.44 6.39
N ASN A 126 -18.45 12.71 6.52
CA ASN A 126 -17.53 13.39 5.60
C ASN A 126 -16.18 12.65 5.50
N ALA A 127 -15.57 12.34 6.64
CA ALA A 127 -14.31 11.60 6.70
C ALA A 127 -14.46 10.18 6.10
N TYR A 128 -15.51 9.45 6.49
CA TYR A 128 -15.78 8.10 5.99
C TYR A 128 -15.97 8.09 4.48
N TYR A 129 -16.80 8.98 3.95
CA TYR A 129 -17.06 9.08 2.53
C TYR A 129 -15.77 9.38 1.77
N ALA A 130 -15.05 10.42 2.19
CA ALA A 130 -13.78 10.80 1.57
C ALA A 130 -12.77 9.65 1.55
N TYR A 131 -12.63 8.89 2.65
CA TYR A 131 -11.70 7.76 2.74
C TYR A 131 -12.04 6.61 1.78
N ASN A 132 -13.34 6.29 1.62
CA ASN A 132 -13.80 5.14 0.84
C ASN A 132 -13.89 5.43 -0.67
N VAL A 133 -13.98 6.70 -1.06
CA VAL A 133 -14.02 7.10 -2.48
C VAL A 133 -12.66 7.54 -3.03
N ARG A 134 -11.58 7.38 -2.25
CA ARG A 134 -10.22 7.75 -2.69
C ARG A 134 -9.82 6.98 -3.94
N ALA A 135 -9.20 7.71 -4.88
CA ALA A 135 -8.74 7.18 -6.16
C ALA A 135 -9.83 6.41 -6.93
N SER A 136 -11.10 6.80 -6.73
CA SER A 136 -12.24 6.35 -7.53
C SER A 136 -12.62 7.43 -8.55
N SER A 137 -13.68 7.20 -9.33
CA SER A 137 -14.26 8.21 -10.23
C SER A 137 -14.61 9.53 -9.53
N VAL A 138 -14.92 9.50 -8.23
CA VAL A 138 -15.22 10.69 -7.42
C VAL A 138 -13.98 11.59 -7.25
N SER A 139 -12.78 11.02 -7.29
CA SER A 139 -11.52 11.76 -7.14
C SER A 139 -11.07 12.46 -8.44
N GLY A 140 -11.88 12.38 -9.50
CA GLY A 140 -11.55 12.85 -10.84
C GLY A 140 -10.98 11.73 -11.72
N GLN A 141 -11.18 11.87 -13.03
CA GLN A 141 -10.83 10.82 -13.99
C GLN A 141 -9.32 10.48 -13.98
N GLU A 142 -8.46 11.48 -13.79
CA GLU A 142 -7.00 11.30 -13.74
C GLU A 142 -6.53 10.49 -12.52
N MET A 143 -7.24 10.63 -11.39
CA MET A 143 -6.91 9.96 -10.13
C MET A 143 -7.62 8.63 -9.96
N ASN A 144 -8.48 8.25 -10.91
CA ASN A 144 -9.20 6.99 -10.86
C ASN A 144 -8.25 5.80 -11.08
N ASN A 145 -8.29 4.85 -10.15
CA ASN A 145 -7.47 3.63 -10.17
C ASN A 145 -8.12 2.44 -10.88
N SER A 146 -9.36 2.54 -11.36
CA SER A 146 -10.02 1.43 -12.06
C SER A 146 -9.19 0.89 -13.22
N ILE A 147 -8.59 1.77 -14.04
CA ILE A 147 -7.75 1.36 -15.19
C ILE A 147 -6.48 0.64 -14.70
N GLU A 148 -5.81 1.17 -13.67
CA GLU A 148 -4.60 0.55 -13.13
C GLU A 148 -4.89 -0.85 -12.57
N ILE A 149 -6.05 -1.04 -11.92
CA ILE A 149 -6.49 -2.34 -11.41
C ILE A 149 -6.74 -3.32 -12.55
N GLU A 150 -7.43 -2.88 -13.59
CA GLU A 150 -7.74 -3.71 -14.76
C GLU A 150 -6.48 -4.16 -15.51
N GLU A 151 -5.53 -3.26 -15.72
CA GLU A 151 -4.23 -3.60 -16.30
C GLU A 151 -3.43 -4.56 -15.43
N ILE A 152 -3.38 -4.34 -14.11
CA ILE A 152 -2.72 -5.28 -13.18
C ILE A 152 -3.37 -6.67 -13.24
N ARG A 153 -4.70 -6.75 -13.34
CA ARG A 153 -5.42 -8.02 -13.47
C ARG A 153 -5.07 -8.69 -14.80
N TYR A 154 -5.12 -7.95 -15.90
CA TYR A 154 -4.84 -8.46 -17.23
C TYR A 154 -3.42 -9.03 -17.35
N GLN A 155 -2.41 -8.33 -16.81
CA GLN A 155 -1.01 -8.79 -16.83
C GLN A 155 -0.73 -9.99 -15.90
N ARG A 156 -1.67 -10.38 -15.02
CA ARG A 156 -1.52 -11.50 -14.08
C ARG A 156 -2.21 -12.79 -14.53
N LEU A 157 -3.10 -12.71 -15.52
CA LEU A 157 -3.81 -13.85 -16.12
C LEU A 157 -2.92 -14.54 -17.16
#